data_AF-A0A3D3IZP0-F1
#
_entry.id   AF-A0A3D3IZP0-F1
#
_cell.length_a   1.000
_cell.length_b   1.000
_cell.length_c   1.000
_cell.angle_alpha   90.00
_cell.angle_beta   90.00
_cell.angle_gamma   90.00
#
_symmetry.space_group_name_H-M   'P 1'
#
loop_
_entity.id
_entity.type
_entity.pdbx_description
1 polymer ?
#
loop_
_entity_poly.entity_id
_entity_poly.type
_entity_poly.pdbx_seq_one_letter_code
_entity_poly.pdbx_strand_id
1 'polypeptide(L)'
;MMRMDIWTCQVLMKNRESIFISCIRCCREDEMAEQDVMIKGLSDRIREQRKRIGITQGELAQKIGGGVKTVNDYERGTRQPSYGRLLMLADLFNVSTDYLLGVDADTDG
;
A
#
# COMPACT_ATOMS: atom_id res chain seq x y z
N MET A 1 8.11 -42.80 26.97
CA MET A 1 8.60 -42.63 25.59
C MET A 1 7.41 -42.20 24.73
N MET A 2 7.39 -40.91 24.32
CA MET A 2 6.61 -40.22 23.25
C MET A 2 5.09 -40.49 23.11
N ARG A 3 4.15 -39.52 23.06
CA ARG A 3 4.01 -38.20 22.38
C ARG A 3 3.01 -37.33 23.20
N MET A 4 3.25 -36.06 23.55
CA MET A 4 3.04 -34.81 22.77
C MET A 4 1.75 -34.78 21.96
N ASP A 5 0.73 -34.03 22.45
CA ASP A 5 -0.27 -33.26 21.70
C ASP A 5 -1.02 -32.34 22.70
N ILE A 6 -0.87 -31.01 22.54
CA ILE A 6 -1.38 -29.99 23.47
C ILE A 6 -2.87 -29.76 23.19
N TRP A 7 -3.70 -30.45 23.97
CA TRP A 7 -5.06 -30.04 24.33
C TRP A 7 -4.95 -28.67 25.04
N THR A 8 -5.68 -27.60 24.70
CA THR A 8 -6.95 -27.27 25.37
C THR A 8 -7.49 -25.88 24.98
N CYS A 9 -8.81 -25.75 25.07
CA CYS A 9 -9.58 -24.54 25.41
C CYS A 9 -10.04 -23.61 24.28
N GLN A 10 -11.02 -24.14 23.57
CA GLN A 10 -12.26 -23.50 23.12
C GLN A 10 -12.75 -22.30 24.00
N VAL A 11 -12.82 -21.13 23.37
CA VAL A 11 -13.85 -20.04 23.47
C VAL A 11 -14.11 -19.38 24.83
N LEU A 12 -13.91 -18.04 24.92
CA LEU A 12 -14.95 -17.05 25.29
C LEU A 12 -14.38 -15.62 25.43
N MET A 13 -15.02 -14.68 24.73
CA MET A 13 -14.76 -13.23 24.71
C MET A 13 -14.87 -12.56 26.09
N LYS A 14 -14.03 -11.56 26.39
CA LYS A 14 -14.44 -10.35 27.14
C LYS A 14 -13.70 -9.11 26.65
N ASN A 15 -14.51 -8.22 26.08
CA ASN A 15 -14.26 -6.80 25.86
C ASN A 15 -14.01 -6.07 27.20
N ARG A 16 -12.93 -5.29 27.34
CA ARG A 16 -12.87 -3.97 28.01
C ARG A 16 -11.45 -3.42 28.11
N GLU A 17 -11.32 -2.17 27.67
CA GLU A 17 -10.61 -1.06 28.35
C GLU A 17 -9.09 -1.18 28.57
N SER A 18 -8.37 -0.49 27.67
CA SER A 18 -7.24 0.43 27.92
C SER A 18 -6.65 0.43 29.34
N ILE A 19 -5.34 0.15 29.46
CA ILE A 19 -4.29 1.08 29.93
C ILE A 19 -2.94 0.33 30.09
N PHE A 20 -1.95 0.80 29.34
CA PHE A 20 -0.49 0.79 29.59
C PHE A 20 0.17 -0.46 30.19
N ILE A 21 0.97 -1.15 29.35
CA ILE A 21 2.33 -1.52 29.75
C ILE A 21 3.31 -0.86 28.78
N SER A 22 4.14 -0.02 29.38
CA SER A 22 5.20 0.76 28.77
C SER A 22 6.41 -0.11 28.41
N CYS A 23 6.99 0.20 27.24
CA CYS A 23 8.40 0.00 26.89
C CYS A 23 8.91 -1.44 26.68
N ILE A 24 8.79 -1.92 25.43
CA ILE A 24 9.89 -2.63 24.77
C ILE A 24 10.18 -1.90 23.46
N ARG A 25 11.36 -1.28 23.41
CA ARG A 25 11.99 -0.68 22.25
C ARG A 25 12.91 -1.73 21.63
N CYS A 26 12.50 -2.38 20.55
CA CYS A 26 13.38 -2.87 19.48
C CYS A 26 12.54 -3.43 18.33
N CYS A 27 12.73 -2.88 17.12
CA CYS A 27 12.16 -3.34 15.84
C CYS A 27 10.64 -3.49 15.80
N ARG A 28 9.99 -2.32 15.64
CA ARG A 28 8.63 -2.09 15.15
C ARG A 28 8.09 -3.28 14.35
N GLU A 29 7.22 -4.02 15.02
CA GLU A 29 6.21 -4.91 14.50
C GLU A 29 5.51 -4.23 13.32
N ASP A 30 5.38 -4.94 12.21
CA ASP A 30 4.18 -5.01 11.37
C ASP A 30 4.48 -6.04 10.28
N GLU A 31 4.78 -7.26 10.71
CA GLU A 31 4.76 -8.41 9.83
C GLU A 31 3.28 -8.70 9.51
N MET A 32 3.00 -8.66 8.21
CA MET A 32 1.87 -9.32 7.55
C MET A 32 0.54 -8.56 7.59
N ALA A 33 0.48 -7.46 6.84
CA ALA A 33 -0.78 -7.00 6.28
C ALA A 33 -1.29 -8.04 5.27
N GLU A 34 -2.33 -8.76 5.68
CA GLU A 34 -3.17 -9.68 4.92
C GLU A 34 -3.57 -9.05 3.58
N GLN A 35 -3.18 -9.68 2.46
CA GLN A 35 -3.39 -9.14 1.12
C GLN A 35 -4.81 -9.38 0.66
N ASP A 36 -5.65 -8.36 0.86
CA ASP A 36 -6.94 -8.22 0.21
C ASP A 36 -6.72 -8.19 -1.32
N VAL A 37 -7.30 -9.14 -2.05
CA VAL A 37 -7.35 -9.09 -3.53
C VAL A 37 -8.37 -8.01 -3.91
N MET A 38 -7.91 -6.76 -3.93
CA MET A 38 -8.67 -5.60 -4.39
C MET A 38 -8.28 -5.28 -5.83
N ILE A 39 -9.27 -5.04 -6.69
CA ILE A 39 -9.06 -4.44 -8.02
C ILE A 39 -8.37 -3.08 -7.79
N LYS A 40 -7.04 -3.04 -8.01
CA LYS A 40 -6.22 -1.86 -7.73
C LYS A 40 -6.37 -0.84 -8.86
N GLY A 41 -7.02 0.27 -8.55
CA GLY A 41 -7.13 1.41 -9.45
C GLY A 41 -5.80 2.17 -9.60
N LEU A 42 -5.73 3.07 -10.58
CA LEU A 42 -4.57 3.93 -10.85
C LEU A 42 -4.00 4.61 -9.59
N SER A 43 -4.89 5.11 -8.71
CA SER A 43 -4.52 5.77 -7.45
C SER A 43 -3.72 4.87 -6.53
N ASP A 44 -4.15 3.61 -6.38
CA ASP A 44 -3.49 2.62 -5.54
C ASP A 44 -2.14 2.21 -6.13
N ARG A 45 -2.08 2.02 -7.45
CA ARG A 45 -0.84 1.68 -8.16
C ARG A 45 0.20 2.79 -8.04
N ILE A 46 -0.19 4.07 -8.16
CA ILE A 46 0.73 5.21 -7.93
C ILE A 46 1.26 5.18 -6.49
N ARG A 47 0.37 4.97 -5.51
CA ARG A 47 0.76 4.92 -4.09
C ARG A 47 1.70 3.75 -3.79
N GLU A 48 1.43 2.59 -4.37
CA GLU A 48 2.24 1.37 -4.24
C GLU A 48 3.62 1.56 -4.86
N GLN A 49 3.70 2.02 -6.11
CA GLN A 49 4.98 2.25 -6.77
C GLN A 49 5.80 3.32 -6.02
N ARG A 50 5.16 4.38 -5.51
CA ARG A 50 5.85 5.38 -4.68
C ARG A 50 6.45 4.76 -3.42
N LYS A 51 5.68 3.94 -2.70
CA LYS A 51 6.15 3.23 -1.50
C LYS A 51 7.25 2.23 -1.84
N ARG A 52 7.14 1.53 -2.97
CA ARG A 52 8.12 0.54 -3.44
C ARG A 52 9.50 1.15 -3.67
N ILE A 53 9.55 2.36 -4.24
CA ILE A 53 10.81 3.10 -4.43
C ILE A 53 11.22 3.93 -3.20
N GLY A 54 10.43 3.90 -2.13
CA GLY A 54 10.79 4.49 -0.83
C GLY A 54 10.74 6.01 -0.74
N ILE A 55 10.02 6.70 -1.64
CA ILE A 55 9.98 8.17 -1.66
C ILE A 55 8.71 8.74 -1.01
N THR A 56 8.80 9.97 -0.50
CA THR A 56 7.70 10.76 0.03
C THR A 56 6.82 11.34 -1.10
N GLN A 57 5.60 11.77 -0.77
CA GLN A 57 4.73 12.47 -1.73
C GLN A 57 5.36 13.78 -2.23
N GLY A 58 6.16 14.45 -1.39
CA GLY A 58 6.88 15.67 -1.75
C GLY A 58 7.97 15.43 -2.78
N GLU A 59 8.76 14.37 -2.60
CA GLU A 59 9.80 13.98 -3.56
C GLU A 59 9.20 13.51 -4.89
N LEU A 60 8.09 12.76 -4.85
CA LEU A 60 7.36 12.41 -6.08
C LEU A 60 6.89 13.66 -6.81
N ALA A 61 6.33 14.63 -6.09
CA ALA A 61 5.87 15.90 -6.67
C ALA A 61 7.01 16.68 -7.35
N GLN A 62 8.19 16.74 -6.72
CA GLN A 62 9.37 17.37 -7.31
C GLN A 62 9.82 16.66 -8.59
N LYS A 63 9.83 15.31 -8.61
CA LYS A 63 10.26 14.51 -9.77
C LYS A 63 9.34 14.66 -10.98
N ILE A 64 8.03 14.80 -10.77
CA ILE A 64 7.03 14.91 -11.86
C ILE A 64 6.65 16.37 -12.19
N GLY A 65 7.32 17.37 -11.61
CA GLY A 65 7.02 18.79 -11.83
C GLY A 65 5.61 19.19 -11.37
N GLY A 66 5.25 18.82 -10.14
CA GLY A 66 3.93 19.09 -9.54
C GLY A 66 4.00 19.55 -8.08
N GLY A 67 2.82 19.83 -7.51
CA GLY A 67 2.70 20.13 -6.08
C GLY A 67 2.37 18.88 -5.26
N VAL A 68 2.71 18.87 -3.98
CA VAL A 68 2.40 17.77 -3.04
C VAL A 68 0.89 17.48 -3.01
N LYS A 69 0.07 18.54 -3.04
CA LYS A 69 -1.39 18.42 -3.13
C LYS A 69 -1.83 17.64 -4.37
N THR A 70 -1.19 17.87 -5.51
CA THR A 70 -1.49 17.18 -6.77
C THR A 70 -1.22 15.69 -6.66
N VAL A 71 -0.08 15.30 -6.07
CA VAL A 71 0.24 13.89 -5.81
C VAL A 71 -0.75 13.26 -4.82
N ASN A 72 -1.10 13.96 -3.75
CA ASN A 72 -2.11 13.49 -2.81
C ASN A 72 -3.49 13.32 -3.47
N ASP A 73 -3.89 14.23 -4.35
CA ASP A 73 -5.14 14.11 -5.10
C ASP A 73 -5.11 12.91 -6.07
N TYR A 74 -3.94 12.58 -6.63
CA TYR A 74 -3.74 11.37 -7.45
C TYR A 74 -3.87 10.09 -6.62
N GLU A 75 -3.18 10.00 -5.48
CA GLU A 75 -3.22 8.82 -4.60
C GLU A 75 -4.60 8.61 -3.95
N ARG A 76 -5.43 9.66 -3.88
CA ARG A 76 -6.81 9.58 -3.41
C ARG A 76 -7.83 9.35 -4.52
N GLY A 77 -7.42 9.38 -5.79
CA GLY A 77 -8.31 9.27 -6.95
C GLY A 77 -9.25 10.45 -7.15
N THR A 78 -9.05 11.57 -6.44
CA THR A 78 -9.88 12.78 -6.61
C THR A 78 -9.49 13.57 -7.85
N ARG A 79 -8.30 13.31 -8.39
CA ARG A 79 -7.81 13.90 -9.63
C ARG A 79 -7.04 12.86 -10.43
N GLN A 80 -7.19 12.90 -11.75
CA GLN A 80 -6.39 12.08 -12.66
C GLN A 80 -5.13 12.84 -13.15
N PRO A 81 -4.00 12.16 -13.35
CA PRO A 81 -2.84 12.74 -13.99
C PRO A 81 -3.16 13.09 -15.45
N SER A 82 -2.66 14.23 -15.90
CA SER A 82 -2.65 14.57 -17.33
C SER A 82 -1.78 13.58 -18.10
N TYR A 83 -2.03 13.39 -19.39
CA TYR A 83 -1.24 12.48 -20.25
C TYR A 83 0.28 12.61 -20.06
N GLY A 84 0.82 13.84 -20.11
CA GLY A 84 2.26 14.05 -19.91
C GLY A 84 2.77 13.65 -18.51
N ARG A 85 1.93 13.76 -17.47
CA ARG A 85 2.29 13.31 -16.11
C ARG A 85 2.19 11.80 -15.98
N LEU A 86 1.26 11.17 -16.69
CA LEU A 86 1.14 9.73 -16.72
C LEU A 86 2.41 9.09 -17.32
N LEU A 87 2.93 9.66 -18.42
CA LEU A 87 4.20 9.24 -19.01
C LEU A 87 5.37 9.43 -18.03
N MET A 88 5.47 10.60 -17.39
CA MET A 88 6.52 10.84 -16.38
C MET A 88 6.44 9.85 -15.20
N LEU A 89 5.24 9.48 -14.78
CA LEU A 89 5.05 8.47 -13.72
C LEU A 89 5.48 7.08 -14.20
N ALA A 90 5.11 6.69 -15.43
CA ALA A 90 5.51 5.43 -16.04
C ALA A 90 7.05 5.31 -16.14
N ASP A 91 7.70 6.36 -16.65
CA ASP A 91 9.16 6.44 -16.75
C ASP A 91 9.82 6.40 -15.37
N LEU A 92 9.30 7.17 -14.41
CA LEU A 92 9.86 7.24 -13.05
C LEU A 92 9.77 5.88 -12.32
N PHE A 93 8.66 5.16 -12.48
CA PHE A 93 8.45 3.87 -11.85
C PHE A 93 9.01 2.70 -12.68
N ASN A 94 9.48 2.96 -13.90
CA ASN A 94 9.93 1.97 -14.86
C ASN A 94 8.86 0.87 -15.11
N VAL A 95 7.63 1.30 -15.36
CA VAL A 95 6.46 0.45 -15.66
C VAL A 95 5.75 0.96 -16.91
N SER A 96 4.91 0.12 -17.53
CA SER A 96 4.06 0.56 -18.64
C SER A 96 2.91 1.45 -18.15
N THR A 97 2.40 2.31 -19.04
CA THR A 97 1.16 3.05 -18.79
C THR A 97 -0.03 2.10 -18.62
N ASP A 98 -0.02 0.97 -19.31
CA ASP A 98 -1.08 -0.04 -19.25
C ASP A 98 -1.18 -0.64 -17.84
N TYR A 99 -0.02 -0.91 -17.22
CA TYR A 99 0.06 -1.30 -15.82
C TYR A 99 -0.50 -0.23 -14.89
N LEU A 100 -0.14 1.05 -15.09
CA LEU A 100 -0.66 2.11 -14.23
C LEU A 100 -2.18 2.28 -14.37
N LEU A 101 -2.70 2.11 -15.58
CA LEU A 101 -4.12 2.23 -15.88
C LEU A 101 -4.93 0.96 -15.54
N GLY A 102 -4.26 -0.17 -15.26
CA GLY A 102 -4.89 -1.44 -14.94
C GLY A 102 -5.43 -2.19 -16.16
N VAL A 103 -4.99 -1.85 -17.37
CA VAL A 103 -5.40 -2.52 -18.62
C VAL A 103 -4.82 -3.94 -18.72
N ASP A 104 -3.72 -4.20 -18.02
CA ASP A 104 -2.99 -5.47 -18.04
C ASP A 104 -3.51 -6.51 -17.03
N ALA A 105 -4.30 -6.10 -16.04
CA ALA A 105 -4.73 -6.95 -14.94
C ALA A 105 -6.11 -7.60 -15.15
N ASP A 106 -6.91 -7.08 -16.08
CA ASP A 106 -8.26 -7.55 -16.36
C ASP A 106 -8.41 -7.85 -17.86
N THR A 107 -7.86 -8.98 -18.31
CA THR A 107 -8.34 -9.62 -19.54
C THR A 107 -8.29 -11.13 -19.38
N ASP A 108 -9.15 -11.63 -18.49
CA ASP A 108 -9.67 -12.99 -18.62
C ASP A 108 -10.50 -13.04 -19.91
N GLY A 109 -9.87 -13.51 -20.99
CA GLY A 109 -10.54 -13.92 -22.21
C GLY A 109 -11.09 -15.33 -22.09
#